data_AF-A0A1E3XEX8-F1
#
_entry.id   AF-A0A1E3XEX8-F1
#
_cell.length_a   1.000
_cell.length_b   1.000
_cell.length_c   1.000
_cell.angle_alpha   90.00
_cell.angle_beta   90.00
_cell.angle_gamma   90.00
#
_symmetry.space_group_name_H-M   'P 1'
#
loop_
_entity.id
_entity.type
_entity.pdbx_description
1 polymer ?
#
loop_
_entity_poly.entity_id
_entity_poly.type
_entity_poly.pdbx_seq_one_letter_code
_entity_poly.pdbx_strand_id
1 'polypeptide(L)'
;MDDAFHIYFAPDHWNNLNKFEKFCGAPFPDNRKVKYYVKSCDDHLQKFIVLSNLLNRLAPDLESDIKEIEETGYTPAIRHKEYAALCEVLICELYAALDCLRYTVFYIYKDQKTDVQKKSTEKFFKKAVKDQYGEEFPDKLKESLSESYSRWFGELRTLRTEIAHGGLGSCHTDNKTGKIFYMHPGLGSQSKAHVIKDIVGKLNFFHKNTVLLIDKFFEFFLSVLEPNDREIMCGIYKGRVYMRRVSYSLNLSFSDGICIAKSWFDKDENLTCPLKDRCGAYERTL
;
A
#
# COMPACT_ATOMS: atom_id res chain seq x y z
N MET A 1 2.48 -17.06 28.36
CA MET A 1 2.99 -16.44 27.12
C MET A 1 2.86 -17.53 26.07
N ASP A 2 2.15 -17.28 24.96
CA ASP A 2 1.85 -18.33 23.98
C ASP A 2 3.13 -19.05 23.53
N ASP A 3 3.10 -20.39 23.52
CA ASP A 3 4.17 -21.23 22.97
C ASP A 3 4.13 -21.27 21.43
N ALA A 4 3.33 -20.40 20.80
CA ALA A 4 3.27 -20.28 19.35
C ALA A 4 4.50 -19.54 18.81
N PHE A 5 5.06 -20.04 17.72
CA PHE A 5 6.08 -19.30 16.97
C PHE A 5 5.39 -18.23 16.12
N HIS A 6 5.60 -16.97 16.47
CA HIS A 6 5.11 -15.85 15.67
C HIS A 6 6.03 -15.69 14.46
N ILE A 7 5.57 -16.13 13.28
CA ILE A 7 6.33 -16.08 12.03
C ILE A 7 6.35 -14.66 11.48
N TYR A 8 7.54 -14.18 11.12
CA TYR A 8 7.75 -12.90 10.43
C TYR A 8 8.41 -13.09 9.06
N PHE A 9 9.24 -14.13 8.89
CA PHE A 9 9.83 -14.48 7.59
C PHE A 9 8.90 -15.41 6.81
N ALA A 10 8.12 -14.81 5.90
CA ALA A 10 7.21 -15.52 5.02
C ALA A 10 7.25 -14.89 3.61
N PRO A 11 8.35 -15.10 2.85
CA PRO A 11 8.58 -14.41 1.59
C PRO A 11 7.53 -14.70 0.52
N ASP A 12 6.87 -15.86 0.60
CA ASP A 12 5.75 -16.23 -0.28
C ASP A 12 4.50 -15.37 -0.06
N HIS A 13 4.41 -14.67 1.07
CA HIS A 13 3.33 -13.73 1.40
C HIS A 13 3.77 -12.26 1.25
N TRP A 14 4.99 -11.99 0.80
CA TRP A 14 5.50 -10.64 0.61
C TRP A 14 5.31 -10.18 -0.83
N ASN A 15 4.71 -9.01 -1.01
CA ASN A 15 4.72 -8.32 -2.29
C ASN A 15 6.09 -7.67 -2.57
N ASN A 16 6.27 -7.06 -3.74
CA ASN A 16 7.55 -6.44 -4.10
C ASN A 16 7.91 -5.26 -3.18
N LEU A 17 6.93 -4.52 -2.67
CA LEU A 17 7.16 -3.46 -1.68
C LEU A 17 7.75 -4.02 -0.37
N ASN A 18 7.17 -5.10 0.16
CA ASN A 18 7.65 -5.74 1.39
C ASN A 18 9.02 -6.38 1.20
N LYS A 19 9.27 -6.99 0.03
CA LYS A 19 10.60 -7.52 -0.33
C LYS A 19 11.62 -6.39 -0.39
N PHE A 20 11.30 -5.28 -1.08
CA PHE A 20 12.20 -4.14 -1.17
C PHE A 20 12.48 -3.51 0.19
N GLU A 21 11.49 -3.37 1.06
CA GLU A 21 11.68 -2.87 2.43
C GLU A 21 12.76 -3.65 3.19
N LYS A 22 12.76 -4.99 3.02
CA LYS A 22 13.67 -5.90 3.74
C LYS A 22 15.05 -5.99 3.12
N PHE A 23 15.14 -5.85 1.80
CA PHE A 23 16.38 -6.08 1.06
C PHE A 23 17.03 -4.82 0.50
N CYS A 24 16.36 -3.66 0.52
CA CYS A 24 16.88 -2.39 -0.02
C CYS A 24 18.34 -2.17 0.38
N GLY A 25 19.18 -1.96 -0.62
CA GLY A 25 20.64 -1.85 -0.53
C GLY A 25 21.18 -1.36 -1.86
N ALA A 26 22.49 -1.55 -2.10
CA ALA A 26 23.13 -1.14 -3.35
C ALA A 26 22.37 -1.68 -4.58
N PRO A 27 22.21 -0.88 -5.66
CA PRO A 27 22.82 0.44 -5.88
C PRO A 27 22.04 1.59 -5.21
N PHE A 28 20.94 1.31 -4.51
CA PHE A 28 20.17 2.34 -3.84
C PHE A 28 20.86 2.84 -2.57
N PRO A 29 20.69 4.13 -2.22
CA PRO A 29 21.28 4.68 -1.02
C PRO A 29 20.69 4.01 0.23
N ASP A 30 21.55 3.61 1.17
CA ASP A 30 21.12 3.18 2.51
C ASP A 30 20.64 4.40 3.31
N ASN A 31 19.41 4.82 3.02
CA ASN A 31 18.86 6.07 3.46
C ASN A 31 17.63 5.83 4.34
N ARG A 32 17.67 6.34 5.58
CA ARG A 32 16.54 6.28 6.52
C ARG A 32 15.24 6.82 5.93
N LYS A 33 15.30 7.83 5.05
CA LYS A 33 14.13 8.36 4.36
C LYS A 33 13.55 7.37 3.34
N VAL A 34 14.38 6.64 2.59
CA VAL A 34 13.90 5.59 1.69
C VAL A 34 13.15 4.53 2.51
N LYS A 35 13.77 3.99 3.55
CA LYS A 35 13.13 3.00 4.44
C LYS A 35 11.82 3.51 5.05
N TYR A 36 11.83 4.76 5.52
CA TYR A 36 10.63 5.40 6.09
C TYR A 36 9.48 5.50 5.10
N TYR A 37 9.73 5.97 3.87
CA TYR A 37 8.67 6.15 2.88
C TYR A 37 8.21 4.84 2.23
N VAL A 38 9.10 3.85 2.09
CA VAL A 38 8.72 2.48 1.72
C VAL A 38 7.75 1.91 2.74
N LYS A 39 8.09 1.97 4.04
CA LYS A 39 7.20 1.55 5.12
C LYS A 39 5.89 2.34 5.15
N SER A 40 5.97 3.67 5.01
CA SER A 40 4.77 4.51 5.01
C SER A 40 3.83 4.17 3.86
N CYS A 41 4.37 3.80 2.70
CA CYS A 41 3.60 3.32 1.56
C CYS A 41 2.79 2.07 1.93
N ASP A 42 3.43 1.08 2.56
CA ASP A 42 2.77 -0.14 3.03
C ASP A 42 1.72 0.17 4.10
N ASP A 43 2.05 1.01 5.08
CA ASP A 43 1.15 1.40 6.16
C ASP A 43 -0.14 2.08 5.64
N HIS A 44 -0.05 2.91 4.58
CA HIS A 44 -1.23 3.50 3.93
C HIS A 44 -2.10 2.47 3.20
N LEU A 45 -1.50 1.49 2.53
CA LEU A 45 -2.24 0.38 1.90
C LEU A 45 -2.91 -0.52 2.95
N GLN A 46 -2.24 -0.79 4.08
CA GLN A 46 -2.83 -1.55 5.19
C GLN A 46 -4.01 -0.80 5.83
N LYS A 47 -3.89 0.52 6.03
CA LYS A 47 -5.02 1.34 6.48
C LYS A 47 -6.20 1.26 5.52
N PHE A 48 -5.96 1.32 4.21
CA PHE A 48 -7.02 1.13 3.22
C PHE A 48 -7.75 -0.21 3.43
N ILE A 49 -7.03 -1.32 3.63
CA ILE A 49 -7.63 -2.65 3.86
C ILE A 49 -8.46 -2.68 5.15
N VAL A 50 -7.93 -2.16 6.25
CA VAL A 50 -8.64 -2.13 7.54
C VAL A 50 -9.89 -1.27 7.47
N LEU A 51 -9.80 -0.09 6.86
CA LEU A 51 -10.91 0.84 6.74
C LEU A 51 -11.96 0.36 5.72
N SER A 52 -11.56 -0.34 4.66
CA SER A 52 -12.52 -0.96 3.73
C SER A 52 -13.27 -2.11 4.36
N ASN A 53 -12.64 -2.88 5.26
CA ASN A 53 -13.35 -3.87 6.08
C ASN A 53 -14.35 -3.22 7.05
N LEU A 54 -14.03 -2.04 7.61
CA LEU A 54 -14.99 -1.26 8.38
C LEU A 54 -16.15 -0.77 7.49
N LEU A 55 -15.85 -0.27 6.29
CA LEU A 55 -16.86 0.17 5.33
C LEU A 55 -17.84 -0.96 4.98
N ASN A 56 -17.32 -2.16 4.73
CA ASN A 56 -18.15 -3.35 4.47
C ASN A 56 -19.05 -3.73 5.66
N ARG A 57 -18.60 -3.50 6.90
CA ARG A 57 -19.41 -3.75 8.09
C ARG A 57 -20.54 -2.71 8.25
N LEU A 58 -20.33 -1.48 7.82
CA LEU A 58 -21.34 -0.41 7.87
C LEU A 58 -22.34 -0.47 6.72
N ALA A 59 -21.99 -1.10 5.60
CA ALA A 59 -22.84 -1.14 4.40
C ALA A 59 -24.28 -1.64 4.65
N PRO A 60 -24.52 -2.71 5.44
CA PRO A 60 -25.88 -3.17 5.72
C PRO A 60 -26.73 -2.16 6.50
N ASP A 61 -26.09 -1.32 7.32
CA ASP A 61 -26.81 -0.39 8.20
C ASP A 61 -27.43 0.77 7.42
N LEU A 62 -26.99 1.04 6.19
CA LEU A 62 -27.52 2.10 5.33
C LEU A 62 -29.04 2.00 5.11
N GLU A 63 -29.59 0.78 5.12
CA GLU A 63 -31.04 0.55 5.01
C GLU A 63 -31.83 1.20 6.15
N SER A 64 -31.20 1.37 7.32
CA SER A 64 -31.86 1.99 8.48
C SER A 64 -32.19 3.46 8.24
N ASP A 65 -31.33 4.21 7.53
CA ASP A 65 -31.61 5.59 7.17
C ASP A 65 -32.76 5.68 6.14
N ILE A 66 -32.88 4.68 5.27
CA ILE A 66 -33.99 4.59 4.30
C ILE A 66 -35.31 4.35 5.05
N LYS A 67 -35.32 3.39 5.98
CA LYS A 67 -36.49 3.10 6.83
C LYS A 67 -36.94 4.32 7.63
N GLU A 68 -36.00 5.10 8.18
CA GLU A 68 -36.33 6.31 8.92
C GLU A 68 -37.05 7.35 8.04
N ILE A 69 -36.62 7.51 6.78
CA ILE A 69 -37.32 8.37 5.80
C ILE A 69 -38.73 7.83 5.54
N GLU A 70 -38.87 6.52 5.32
CA GLU A 70 -40.16 5.90 5.02
C GLU A 70 -41.15 6.01 6.18
N GLU A 71 -40.68 5.88 7.42
CA GLU A 71 -41.50 5.92 8.63
C GLU A 71 -41.85 7.34 9.08
N THR A 72 -40.90 8.29 8.95
CA THR A 72 -41.04 9.62 9.57
C THR A 72 -41.10 10.76 8.55
N GLY A 73 -40.85 10.49 7.27
CA GLY A 73 -40.71 11.50 6.22
C GLY A 73 -39.39 12.28 6.28
N TYR A 74 -38.49 11.94 7.20
CA TYR A 74 -37.22 12.64 7.45
C TYR A 74 -36.12 11.64 7.86
N THR A 75 -34.86 11.97 7.58
CA THR A 75 -33.71 11.34 8.25
C THR A 75 -32.57 12.36 8.35
N PRO A 76 -31.78 12.33 9.45
CA PRO A 76 -30.50 13.02 9.49
C PRO A 76 -29.42 12.35 8.62
N ALA A 77 -29.68 11.17 8.06
CA ALA A 77 -28.80 10.39 7.19
C ALA A 77 -27.42 10.11 7.83
N ILE A 78 -27.39 9.76 9.12
CA ILE A 78 -26.15 9.60 9.89
C ILE A 78 -25.28 8.50 9.27
N ARG A 79 -25.87 7.35 8.93
CA ARG A 79 -25.11 6.18 8.46
C ARG A 79 -24.57 6.41 7.06
N HIS A 80 -25.35 7.05 6.20
CA HIS A 80 -24.88 7.48 4.88
C HIS A 80 -23.74 8.50 4.96
N LYS A 81 -23.75 9.41 5.94
CA LYS A 81 -22.65 10.37 6.17
C LYS A 81 -21.39 9.69 6.69
N GLU A 82 -21.52 8.77 7.64
CA GLU A 82 -20.39 7.97 8.14
C GLU A 82 -19.75 7.14 7.02
N TYR A 83 -20.60 6.52 6.19
CA TYR A 83 -20.15 5.75 5.02
C TYR A 83 -19.42 6.64 4.00
N ALA A 84 -19.95 7.83 3.71
CA ALA A 84 -19.32 8.80 2.82
C ALA A 84 -17.95 9.24 3.37
N ALA A 85 -17.87 9.58 4.66
CA ALA A 85 -16.63 10.00 5.29
C ALA A 85 -15.55 8.91 5.21
N LEU A 86 -15.94 7.65 5.40
CA LEU A 86 -15.02 6.54 5.29
C LEU A 86 -14.57 6.30 3.84
N CYS A 87 -15.45 6.44 2.85
CA CYS A 87 -15.07 6.40 1.42
C CYS A 87 -14.05 7.48 1.08
N GLU A 88 -14.24 8.69 1.61
CA GLU A 88 -13.35 9.83 1.41
C GLU A 88 -11.96 9.61 2.03
N VAL A 89 -11.90 9.05 3.24
CA VAL A 89 -10.64 8.65 3.87
C VAL A 89 -9.93 7.59 3.02
N LEU A 90 -10.64 6.58 2.51
CA LEU A 90 -10.05 5.56 1.64
C LEU A 90 -9.42 6.15 0.37
N ILE A 91 -10.07 7.13 -0.26
CA ILE A 91 -9.50 7.88 -1.39
C ILE A 91 -8.20 8.61 -0.98
N CYS A 92 -8.20 9.24 0.19
CA CYS A 92 -7.03 9.94 0.71
C CYS A 92 -5.86 8.98 1.01
N GLU A 93 -6.13 7.80 1.59
CA GLU A 93 -5.10 6.79 1.88
C GLU A 93 -4.43 6.27 0.60
N LEU A 94 -5.21 6.02 -0.47
CA LEU A 94 -4.66 5.62 -1.77
C LEU A 94 -3.76 6.70 -2.37
N TYR A 95 -4.18 7.97 -2.31
CA TYR A 95 -3.33 9.07 -2.77
C TYR A 95 -2.08 9.24 -1.91
N ALA A 96 -2.19 9.05 -0.59
CA ALA A 96 -1.06 9.14 0.34
C ALA A 96 -0.02 8.04 0.11
N ALA A 97 -0.44 6.83 -0.29
CA ALA A 97 0.47 5.79 -0.75
C ALA A 97 1.29 6.24 -1.98
N LEU A 98 0.66 6.94 -2.93
CA LEU A 98 1.36 7.53 -4.09
C LEU A 98 2.28 8.70 -3.71
N ASP A 99 1.90 9.51 -2.71
CA ASP A 99 2.80 10.51 -2.13
C ASP A 99 4.06 9.84 -1.56
N CYS A 100 3.91 8.71 -0.87
CA CYS A 100 5.02 7.93 -0.31
C CYS A 100 5.89 7.28 -1.39
N LEU A 101 5.29 6.72 -2.45
CA LEU A 101 6.01 6.23 -3.61
C LEU A 101 6.88 7.34 -4.22
N ARG A 102 6.30 8.51 -4.47
CA ARG A 102 7.02 9.67 -5.00
C ARG A 102 8.19 10.08 -4.09
N TYR A 103 7.98 10.12 -2.77
CA TYR A 103 9.08 10.42 -1.86
C TYR A 103 10.17 9.35 -1.89
N THR A 104 9.81 8.07 -1.95
CA THR A 104 10.75 6.97 -2.09
C THR A 104 11.62 7.16 -3.33
N VAL A 105 10.99 7.37 -4.49
CA VAL A 105 11.68 7.62 -5.76
C VAL A 105 12.55 8.87 -5.67
N PHE A 106 12.04 9.97 -5.10
CA PHE A 106 12.84 11.18 -4.90
C PHE A 106 14.10 10.88 -4.08
N TYR A 107 14.00 10.17 -2.96
CA TYR A 107 15.15 9.91 -2.10
C TYR A 107 16.12 8.86 -2.65
N ILE A 108 15.67 7.97 -3.55
CA ILE A 108 16.54 7.09 -4.33
C ILE A 108 17.36 7.91 -5.34
N TYR A 109 16.72 8.82 -6.05
CA TYR A 109 17.31 9.52 -7.20
C TYR A 109 17.79 10.95 -6.90
N LYS A 110 17.73 11.43 -5.66
CA LYS A 110 17.95 12.86 -5.31
C LYS A 110 19.34 13.39 -5.69
N ASP A 111 20.35 12.53 -5.72
CA ASP A 111 21.74 12.89 -6.03
C ASP A 111 22.11 12.55 -7.49
N GLN A 112 21.12 12.11 -8.28
CA GLN A 112 21.24 11.75 -9.69
C GLN A 112 20.61 12.85 -10.58
N LYS A 113 21.00 12.93 -11.85
CA LYS A 113 20.50 13.94 -12.81
C LYS A 113 19.14 13.55 -13.40
N THR A 114 18.16 13.27 -12.54
CA THR A 114 16.83 12.75 -12.92
C THR A 114 15.69 13.76 -12.80
N ASP A 115 15.84 14.80 -11.98
CA ASP A 115 14.83 15.84 -11.68
C ASP A 115 13.48 15.31 -11.12
N VAL A 116 13.54 14.34 -10.19
CA VAL A 116 12.34 13.80 -9.52
C VAL A 116 11.65 14.85 -8.62
N GLN A 117 10.32 14.92 -8.67
CA GLN A 117 9.53 15.92 -7.95
C GLN A 117 9.32 15.62 -6.45
N LYS A 118 9.85 16.48 -5.58
CA LYS A 118 9.71 16.36 -4.11
C LYS A 118 8.40 16.90 -3.52
N LYS A 119 7.68 17.80 -4.20
CA LYS A 119 6.55 18.53 -3.58
C LYS A 119 5.17 18.22 -4.15
N SER A 120 5.08 17.62 -5.33
CA SER A 120 3.80 17.43 -6.01
C SER A 120 3.76 16.09 -6.74
N THR A 121 2.81 15.25 -6.34
CA THR A 121 2.53 13.96 -6.98
C THR A 121 1.92 14.14 -8.36
N GLU A 122 1.14 15.19 -8.56
CA GLU A 122 0.73 15.56 -9.90
C GLU A 122 1.91 15.89 -10.81
N LYS A 123 2.86 16.72 -10.36
CA LYS A 123 4.05 17.05 -11.16
C LYS A 123 4.93 15.83 -11.39
N PHE A 124 5.02 14.91 -10.42
CA PHE A 124 5.71 13.64 -10.58
C PHE A 124 5.15 12.87 -11.79
N PHE A 125 3.84 12.62 -11.85
CA PHE A 125 3.26 11.93 -13.01
C PHE A 125 3.32 12.77 -14.31
N LYS A 126 3.02 14.08 -14.24
CA LYS A 126 3.03 14.97 -15.42
C LYS A 126 4.39 15.03 -16.10
N LYS A 127 5.50 14.91 -15.36
CA LYS A 127 6.84 14.89 -15.96
C LYS A 127 7.05 13.69 -16.86
N ALA A 128 6.47 12.53 -16.56
CA ALA A 128 6.55 11.36 -17.43
C ALA A 128 5.80 11.60 -18.75
N VAL A 129 4.59 12.17 -18.67
CA VAL A 129 3.77 12.48 -19.85
C VAL A 129 4.45 13.50 -20.77
N LYS A 130 5.21 14.44 -20.19
CA LYS A 130 5.91 15.49 -20.94
C LYS A 130 7.34 15.13 -21.32
N ASP A 131 7.78 13.91 -21.02
CA ASP A 131 9.16 13.45 -21.17
C ASP A 131 10.20 14.42 -20.57
N GLN A 132 9.96 14.85 -19.33
CA GLN A 132 10.76 15.85 -18.62
C GLN A 132 11.70 15.25 -17.56
N TYR A 133 11.78 13.93 -17.45
CA TYR A 133 12.74 13.28 -16.58
C TYR A 133 14.11 13.25 -17.24
N GLY A 134 15.18 13.34 -16.45
CA GLY A 134 16.53 13.18 -16.98
C GLY A 134 16.81 11.76 -17.49
N GLU A 135 17.88 11.61 -18.29
CA GLU A 135 18.26 10.37 -18.96
C GLU A 135 18.48 9.19 -18.00
N GLU A 136 18.93 9.47 -16.77
CA GLU A 136 19.19 8.46 -15.73
C GLU A 136 17.90 7.88 -15.11
N PHE A 137 16.74 8.50 -15.36
CA PHE A 137 15.48 7.98 -14.83
C PHE A 137 14.97 6.83 -15.72
N PRO A 138 14.63 5.65 -15.16
CA PRO A 138 14.32 4.47 -15.97
C PRO A 138 13.06 4.63 -16.84
N ASP A 139 13.17 4.29 -18.13
CA ASP A 139 12.06 4.43 -19.09
C ASP A 139 10.83 3.61 -18.70
N LYS A 140 11.02 2.39 -18.18
CA LYS A 140 9.92 1.55 -17.65
C LYS A 140 9.10 2.26 -16.57
N LEU A 141 9.74 3.08 -15.73
CA LEU A 141 9.06 3.86 -14.70
C LEU A 141 8.36 5.08 -15.30
N LYS A 142 8.95 5.75 -16.31
CA LYS A 142 8.30 6.83 -17.06
C LYS A 142 7.02 6.32 -17.72
N GLU A 143 7.09 5.20 -18.44
CA GLU A 143 5.95 4.58 -19.11
C GLU A 143 4.82 4.27 -18.11
N SER A 144 5.16 3.66 -16.98
CA SER A 144 4.20 3.31 -15.92
C SER A 144 3.49 4.53 -15.33
N LEU A 145 4.21 5.65 -15.13
CA LEU A 145 3.64 6.92 -14.68
C LEU A 145 2.76 7.56 -15.75
N SER A 146 3.20 7.57 -17.01
CA SER A 146 2.47 8.16 -18.13
C SER A 146 1.14 7.42 -18.38
N GLU A 147 1.19 6.09 -18.42
CA GLU A 147 0.01 5.22 -18.53
C GLU A 147 -0.97 5.49 -17.37
N SER A 148 -0.46 5.53 -16.14
CA SER A 148 -1.31 5.77 -14.96
C SER A 148 -1.94 7.16 -14.95
N TYR A 149 -1.20 8.18 -15.41
CA TYR A 149 -1.69 9.56 -15.51
C TYR A 149 -2.89 9.66 -16.44
N SER A 150 -2.79 9.05 -17.62
CA SER A 150 -3.85 9.06 -18.64
C SER A 150 -5.08 8.22 -18.26
N ARG A 151 -4.88 7.16 -17.48
CA ARG A 151 -5.93 6.16 -17.24
C ARG A 151 -6.78 6.41 -15.98
N TRP A 152 -6.16 6.79 -14.86
CA TRP A 152 -6.88 6.79 -13.57
C TRP A 152 -6.38 7.83 -12.56
N PHE A 153 -5.09 8.18 -12.57
CA PHE A 153 -4.52 9.05 -11.54
C PHE A 153 -5.10 10.46 -11.57
N GLY A 154 -5.42 10.99 -12.76
CA GLY A 154 -6.06 12.29 -12.90
C GLY A 154 -7.39 12.37 -12.14
N GLU A 155 -8.21 11.33 -12.22
CA GLU A 155 -9.48 11.22 -11.49
C GLU A 155 -9.24 11.12 -9.98
N LEU A 156 -8.37 10.21 -9.52
CA LEU A 156 -8.06 10.05 -8.10
C LEU A 156 -7.58 11.36 -7.47
N ARG A 157 -6.69 12.09 -8.15
CA ARG A 157 -6.17 13.39 -7.69
C ARG A 157 -7.30 14.42 -7.56
N THR A 158 -8.18 14.51 -8.55
CA THR A 158 -9.30 15.45 -8.52
C THR A 158 -10.23 15.14 -7.34
N LEU A 159 -10.59 13.85 -7.15
CA LEU A 159 -11.37 13.42 -5.99
C LEU A 159 -10.71 13.80 -4.68
N ARG A 160 -9.44 13.43 -4.48
CA ARG A 160 -8.70 13.74 -3.26
C ARG A 160 -8.62 15.24 -3.00
N THR A 161 -8.43 16.05 -4.05
CA THR A 161 -8.35 17.51 -3.91
C THR A 161 -9.67 18.09 -3.41
N GLU A 162 -10.79 17.70 -4.03
CA GLU A 162 -12.11 18.17 -3.59
C GLU A 162 -12.46 17.67 -2.19
N ILE A 163 -12.15 16.42 -1.87
CA ILE A 163 -12.41 15.84 -0.54
C ILE A 163 -11.59 16.54 0.56
N ALA A 164 -10.33 16.89 0.28
CA ALA A 164 -9.46 17.51 1.26
C ALA A 164 -9.75 19.00 1.52
N HIS A 165 -10.45 19.67 0.59
CA HIS A 165 -10.69 21.12 0.65
C HIS A 165 -12.18 21.49 0.68
N GLY A 166 -13.06 20.56 0.31
CA GLY A 166 -14.51 20.72 0.31
C GLY A 166 -15.16 20.22 1.60
N GLY A 167 -16.49 20.26 1.62
CA GLY A 167 -17.28 19.63 2.67
C GLY A 167 -17.55 18.16 2.37
N LEU A 168 -18.02 17.41 3.37
CA LEU A 168 -18.37 16.01 3.24
C LEU A 168 -19.39 15.77 2.11
N GLY A 169 -19.15 14.75 1.30
CA GLY A 169 -20.08 14.24 0.31
C GLY A 169 -21.29 13.53 0.92
N SER A 170 -22.03 12.83 0.07
CA SER A 170 -23.19 12.06 0.48
C SER A 170 -23.22 10.72 -0.24
N CYS A 171 -23.55 9.66 0.49
CA CYS A 171 -23.83 8.36 -0.07
C CYS A 171 -25.33 8.09 -0.11
N HIS A 172 -25.76 7.26 -1.05
CA HIS A 172 -27.12 6.77 -1.14
C HIS A 172 -27.15 5.40 -1.79
N THR A 173 -27.95 4.46 -1.28
CA THR A 173 -28.11 3.13 -1.87
C THR A 173 -29.18 3.16 -2.97
N ASP A 174 -28.85 2.70 -4.17
CA ASP A 174 -29.84 2.52 -5.22
C ASP A 174 -30.64 1.25 -5.00
N ASN A 175 -31.92 1.43 -4.69
CA ASN A 175 -32.87 0.35 -4.41
C ASN A 175 -33.05 -0.65 -5.56
N LYS A 176 -32.71 -0.29 -6.81
CA LYS A 176 -32.80 -1.20 -7.96
C LYS A 176 -31.56 -2.05 -8.15
N THR A 177 -30.38 -1.49 -7.90
CA THR A 177 -29.10 -2.15 -8.21
C THR A 177 -28.33 -2.61 -6.98
N GLY A 178 -28.70 -2.16 -5.78
CA GLY A 178 -27.96 -2.36 -4.53
C GLY A 178 -26.64 -1.58 -4.48
N LYS A 179 -26.33 -0.77 -5.50
CA LYS A 179 -25.09 -0.01 -5.56
C LYS A 179 -25.15 1.22 -4.71
N ILE A 180 -24.01 1.61 -4.17
CA ILE A 180 -23.88 2.81 -3.37
C ILE A 180 -23.37 3.94 -4.28
N PHE A 181 -24.20 4.95 -4.41
CA PHE A 181 -23.92 6.18 -5.13
C PHE A 181 -23.17 7.10 -4.18
N TYR A 182 -22.20 7.82 -4.70
CA TYR A 182 -21.52 8.89 -3.99
C TYR A 182 -21.66 10.17 -4.79
N MET A 183 -22.07 11.24 -4.11
CA MET A 183 -22.26 12.56 -4.68
C MET A 183 -21.49 13.58 -3.85
N HIS A 184 -20.75 14.44 -4.53
CA HIS A 184 -20.03 15.53 -3.88
C HIS A 184 -20.29 16.84 -4.64
N PRO A 185 -20.71 17.91 -3.96
CA PRO A 185 -21.05 19.17 -4.61
C PRO A 185 -19.83 19.83 -5.28
N GLY A 186 -18.64 19.75 -4.67
CA GLY A 186 -17.41 20.33 -5.22
C GLY A 186 -16.89 19.66 -6.50
N LEU A 187 -17.32 18.42 -6.78
CA LEU A 187 -16.90 17.70 -7.99
C LEU A 187 -17.78 18.01 -9.22
N GLY A 188 -18.91 18.70 -9.01
CA GLY A 188 -19.90 18.99 -10.04
C GLY A 188 -19.58 20.20 -10.93
N SER A 189 -20.48 20.46 -11.88
CA SER A 189 -20.60 21.77 -12.51
C SER A 189 -21.46 22.70 -11.65
N GLN A 190 -21.54 23.99 -12.01
CA GLN A 190 -22.44 24.95 -11.35
C GLN A 190 -23.92 24.49 -11.28
N SER A 191 -24.34 23.56 -12.15
CA SER A 191 -25.72 23.10 -12.24
C SER A 191 -25.95 21.62 -11.89
N LYS A 192 -24.90 20.80 -11.74
CA LYS A 192 -25.03 19.37 -11.45
C LYS A 192 -23.87 18.85 -10.61
N ALA A 193 -24.19 18.24 -9.46
CA ALA A 193 -23.19 17.50 -8.69
C ALA A 193 -22.64 16.31 -9.50
N HIS A 194 -21.35 16.01 -9.32
CA HIS A 194 -20.77 14.80 -9.88
C HIS A 194 -21.20 13.60 -9.05
N VAL A 195 -21.64 12.55 -9.75
CA VAL A 195 -22.19 11.34 -9.14
C VAL A 195 -21.37 10.14 -9.59
N ILE A 196 -20.72 9.50 -8.63
CA ILE A 196 -20.11 8.19 -8.79
C ILE A 196 -21.18 7.16 -8.48
N LYS A 197 -21.70 6.47 -9.49
CA LYS A 197 -22.82 5.52 -9.35
C LYS A 197 -22.48 4.24 -8.58
N ASP A 198 -21.19 3.96 -8.41
CA ASP A 198 -20.68 2.77 -7.75
C ASP A 198 -19.38 3.11 -7.04
N ILE A 199 -19.50 3.68 -5.83
CA ILE A 199 -18.34 4.15 -5.08
C ILE A 199 -17.45 2.99 -4.65
N VAL A 200 -18.02 1.84 -4.31
CA VAL A 200 -17.27 0.63 -3.94
C VAL A 200 -16.47 0.12 -5.13
N GLY A 201 -17.10 -0.01 -6.30
CA GLY A 201 -16.41 -0.37 -7.55
C GLY A 201 -15.30 0.61 -7.91
N LYS A 202 -15.54 1.92 -7.69
CA LYS A 202 -14.54 2.97 -7.94
C LYS A 202 -13.35 2.89 -6.97
N LEU A 203 -13.59 2.66 -5.67
CA LEU A 203 -12.55 2.45 -4.67
C LEU A 203 -11.70 1.22 -5.00
N ASN A 204 -12.33 0.11 -5.37
CA ASN A 204 -11.64 -1.11 -5.79
C ASN A 204 -10.79 -0.88 -7.04
N PHE A 205 -11.30 -0.12 -8.00
CA PHE A 205 -10.56 0.28 -9.19
C PHE A 205 -9.31 1.09 -8.82
N PHE A 206 -9.43 2.13 -7.98
CA PHE A 206 -8.26 2.91 -7.56
C PHE A 206 -7.27 2.11 -6.74
N HIS A 207 -7.75 1.27 -5.81
CA HIS A 207 -6.89 0.42 -5.01
C HIS A 207 -6.06 -0.52 -5.88
N LYS A 208 -6.72 -1.26 -6.79
CA LYS A 208 -6.05 -2.16 -7.73
C LYS A 208 -4.97 -1.43 -8.53
N ASN A 209 -5.30 -0.28 -9.14
CA ASN A 209 -4.35 0.44 -9.97
C ASN A 209 -3.20 1.08 -9.15
N THR A 210 -3.47 1.52 -7.92
CA THR A 210 -2.47 2.04 -6.99
C THR A 210 -1.47 0.94 -6.61
N VAL A 211 -1.97 -0.24 -6.21
CA VAL A 211 -1.14 -1.40 -5.89
C VAL A 211 -0.32 -1.85 -7.10
N LEU A 212 -0.93 -1.96 -8.29
CA LEU A 212 -0.21 -2.34 -9.50
C LEU A 212 0.92 -1.37 -9.86
N LEU A 213 0.68 -0.05 -9.73
CA LEU A 213 1.72 0.94 -10.00
C LEU A 213 2.86 0.84 -8.99
N ILE A 214 2.54 0.74 -7.70
CA ILE A 214 3.52 0.57 -6.62
C ILE A 214 4.34 -0.71 -6.88
N ASP A 215 3.67 -1.82 -7.18
CA ASP A 215 4.31 -3.10 -7.43
C ASP A 215 5.28 -3.04 -8.62
N LYS A 216 4.90 -2.42 -9.74
CA LYS A 216 5.80 -2.18 -10.90
C LYS A 216 7.07 -1.42 -10.52
N PHE A 217 6.97 -0.41 -9.64
CA PHE A 217 8.14 0.35 -9.19
C PHE A 217 9.08 -0.51 -8.33
N PHE A 218 8.52 -1.26 -7.38
CA PHE A 218 9.32 -2.08 -6.49
C PHE A 218 9.85 -3.35 -7.16
N GLU A 219 9.13 -3.91 -8.13
CA GLU A 219 9.64 -4.96 -9.03
C GLU A 219 10.87 -4.46 -9.78
N PHE A 220 10.80 -3.28 -10.39
CA PHE A 220 11.95 -2.67 -11.05
C PHE A 220 13.11 -2.48 -10.08
N PHE A 221 12.87 -1.94 -8.89
CA PHE A 221 13.94 -1.73 -7.91
C PHE A 221 14.59 -3.04 -7.46
N LEU A 222 13.79 -4.07 -7.21
CA LEU A 222 14.31 -5.40 -6.88
C LEU A 222 15.11 -6.03 -8.02
N SER A 223 14.74 -5.75 -9.28
CA SER A 223 15.43 -6.31 -10.45
C SER A 223 16.85 -5.78 -10.67
N VAL A 224 17.17 -4.61 -10.09
CA VAL A 224 18.49 -3.97 -10.20
C VAL A 224 19.27 -4.00 -8.87
N LEU A 225 18.73 -4.68 -7.86
CA LEU A 225 19.36 -4.79 -6.55
C LEU A 225 20.62 -5.65 -6.65
N GLU A 226 21.73 -5.17 -6.12
CA GLU A 226 22.95 -5.96 -6.01
C GLU A 226 22.78 -7.03 -4.92
N PRO A 227 23.34 -8.25 -5.13
CA PRO A 227 23.32 -9.30 -4.11
C PRO A 227 23.92 -8.80 -2.79
N ASN A 228 23.12 -8.83 -1.72
CA ASN A 228 23.55 -8.42 -0.40
C ASN A 228 22.85 -9.24 0.67
N ASP A 229 23.66 -9.92 1.48
CA ASP A 229 23.18 -10.71 2.62
C ASP A 229 22.64 -9.79 3.71
N ARG A 230 21.38 -10.01 4.08
CA ARG A 230 20.70 -9.28 5.15
C ARG A 230 20.37 -10.20 6.30
N GLU A 231 20.52 -9.69 7.52
CA GLU A 231 19.96 -10.34 8.70
C GLU A 231 18.48 -10.01 8.80
N ILE A 232 17.63 -11.03 8.70
CA ILE A 232 16.17 -10.89 8.74
C ILE A 232 15.61 -11.74 9.88
N MET A 233 14.67 -11.15 10.62
CA MET A 233 13.92 -11.83 11.66
C MET A 233 13.03 -12.93 11.06
N CYS A 234 13.27 -14.17 11.48
CA CYS A 234 12.42 -15.33 11.23
C CYS A 234 11.11 -15.24 12.01
N GLY A 235 11.23 -14.90 13.29
CA GLY A 235 10.09 -14.77 14.19
C GLY A 235 10.46 -14.75 15.66
N ILE A 236 9.43 -14.80 16.50
CA ILE A 236 9.54 -14.74 17.96
C ILE A 236 8.97 -16.00 18.58
N TYR A 237 9.74 -16.63 19.48
CA TYR A 237 9.29 -17.79 20.27
C TYR A 237 9.90 -17.74 21.67
N LYS A 238 9.06 -17.94 22.68
CA LYS A 238 9.41 -17.82 24.12
C LYS A 238 10.20 -16.54 24.44
N GLY A 239 9.76 -15.41 23.89
CA GLY A 239 10.39 -14.10 24.08
C GLY A 239 11.77 -13.94 23.42
N ARG A 240 12.18 -14.87 22.55
CA ARG A 240 13.45 -14.80 21.81
C ARG A 240 13.21 -14.54 20.33
N VAL A 241 14.10 -13.74 19.75
CA VAL A 241 14.10 -13.43 18.31
C VAL A 241 14.98 -14.43 17.59
N TYR A 242 14.42 -15.08 16.57
CA TYR A 242 15.14 -15.98 15.68
C TYR A 242 15.42 -15.22 14.39
N MET A 243 16.64 -15.36 13.87
CA MET A 243 17.11 -14.62 12.70
C MET A 243 17.84 -15.54 11.74
N ARG A 244 17.89 -15.12 10.47
CA ARG A 244 18.67 -15.74 9.40
C ARG A 244 19.44 -14.67 8.63
N ARG A 245 20.56 -15.06 8.03
CA ARG A 245 21.23 -14.27 7.00
C ARG A 245 20.75 -14.75 5.63
N VAL A 246 20.27 -13.86 4.79
CA VAL A 246 19.69 -14.21 3.48
C VAL A 246 19.87 -13.06 2.48
N SER A 247 20.23 -13.39 1.25
CA SER A 247 20.23 -12.47 0.11
C SER A 247 18.90 -12.52 -0.63
N TYR A 248 18.50 -11.40 -1.24
CA TYR A 248 17.34 -11.39 -2.12
C TYR A 248 17.56 -12.29 -3.34
N SER A 249 16.52 -13.01 -3.74
CA SER A 249 16.42 -13.68 -5.04
C SER A 249 14.98 -13.60 -5.53
N LEU A 250 14.79 -13.70 -6.85
CA LEU A 250 13.45 -13.63 -7.44
C LEU A 250 12.52 -14.74 -6.92
N ASN A 251 13.10 -15.93 -6.67
CA ASN A 251 12.41 -17.12 -6.18
C ASN A 251 12.63 -17.35 -4.68
N LEU A 252 12.81 -16.27 -3.90
CA LEU A 252 13.04 -16.34 -2.46
C LEU A 252 11.89 -17.10 -1.76
N SER A 253 12.25 -18.15 -1.03
CA SER A 253 11.35 -19.08 -0.36
C SER A 253 11.59 -19.12 1.16
N PHE A 254 10.67 -19.76 1.88
CA PHE A 254 10.81 -19.98 3.33
C PHE A 254 12.10 -20.73 3.72
N SER A 255 12.66 -21.55 2.82
CA SER A 255 13.85 -22.36 3.09
C SER A 255 15.17 -21.63 2.83
N ASP A 256 15.13 -20.39 2.34
CA ASP A 256 16.33 -19.66 1.97
C ASP A 256 17.05 -18.96 3.13
N GLY A 257 18.35 -18.78 2.94
CA GLY A 257 19.27 -18.20 3.92
C GLY A 257 20.02 -19.23 4.76
N ILE A 258 20.65 -18.72 5.82
CA ILE A 258 21.43 -19.47 6.82
C ILE A 258 20.96 -19.02 8.21
N CYS A 259 20.56 -19.96 9.05
CA CYS A 259 20.10 -19.67 10.40
C CYS A 259 21.28 -19.26 11.28
N ILE A 260 21.23 -18.04 11.81
CA ILE A 260 22.25 -17.54 12.75
C ILE A 260 21.85 -17.83 14.21
N ALA A 261 20.54 -17.94 14.47
CA ALA A 261 20.00 -18.23 15.80
C ALA A 261 20.26 -19.66 16.29
N LYS A 262 20.62 -20.58 15.38
CA LYS A 262 21.00 -21.96 15.70
C LYS A 262 22.09 -22.02 16.77
N SER A 263 23.13 -21.20 16.59
CA SER A 263 24.26 -21.11 17.53
C SER A 263 23.88 -20.54 18.91
N TRP A 264 22.77 -19.81 19.00
CA TRP A 264 22.34 -19.12 20.22
C TRP A 264 21.49 -20.00 21.13
N PHE A 265 20.67 -20.88 20.55
CA PHE A 265 19.59 -21.54 21.29
C PHE A 265 19.60 -23.07 21.25
N ASP A 266 20.38 -23.72 20.37
CA ASP A 266 20.42 -25.18 20.28
C ASP A 266 21.06 -25.88 21.50
N LYS A 267 21.70 -25.11 22.39
CA LYS A 267 22.22 -25.62 23.67
C LYS A 267 21.12 -25.83 24.71
N ASP A 268 19.92 -25.29 24.48
CA ASP A 268 18.76 -25.44 25.34
C ASP A 268 17.58 -25.97 24.50
N GLU A 269 17.20 -27.23 24.73
CA GLU A 269 16.10 -27.87 24.01
C GLU A 269 14.78 -27.07 24.12
N ASN A 270 14.56 -26.36 25.23
CA ASN A 270 13.35 -25.54 25.41
C ASN A 270 13.33 -24.29 24.53
N LEU A 271 14.49 -23.84 24.06
CA LEU A 271 14.68 -22.68 23.20
C LEU A 271 15.03 -23.09 21.76
N THR A 272 14.98 -24.38 21.44
CA THR A 272 15.18 -24.82 20.07
C THR A 272 14.05 -24.31 19.18
N CYS A 273 14.40 -23.82 17.99
CA CYS A 273 13.41 -23.30 17.03
C CYS A 273 12.40 -24.39 16.67
N PRO A 274 11.08 -24.18 16.84
CA PRO A 274 10.06 -25.19 16.54
C PRO A 274 9.92 -25.49 15.05
N LEU A 275 10.54 -24.68 14.18
CA LEU A 275 10.55 -24.87 12.74
C LEU A 275 11.82 -25.58 12.23
N LYS A 276 12.71 -26.05 13.11
CA LYS A 276 14.02 -26.62 12.74
C LYS A 276 13.92 -27.72 11.68
N ASP A 277 12.96 -28.63 11.80
CA ASP A 277 12.84 -29.82 10.95
C ASP A 277 12.17 -29.52 9.59
N ARG A 278 11.76 -28.27 9.36
CA ARG A 278 11.05 -27.84 8.14
C ARG A 278 11.66 -26.58 7.51
N CYS A 279 12.79 -26.10 8.05
CA CYS A 279 13.42 -24.85 7.64
C CYS A 279 14.79 -25.14 7.03
N GLY A 280 14.90 -25.05 5.69
CA GLY A 280 16.17 -25.28 5.00
C GLY A 280 17.30 -24.34 5.46
N ALA A 281 16.97 -23.13 5.93
CA ALA A 281 17.96 -22.22 6.50
C ALA A 281 18.57 -22.75 7.80
N TYR A 282 17.85 -23.56 8.57
CA TYR A 282 18.32 -24.16 9.82
C TYR A 282 19.27 -25.35 9.59
N GLU A 283 19.08 -26.06 8.48
CA GLU A 283 19.96 -27.14 8.05
C GLU A 283 21.32 -26.62 7.56
N ARG A 284 21.31 -25.49 6.84
CA ARG A 284 22.51 -24.82 6.35
C ARG A 284 23.27 -24.18 7.51
N THR A 285 24.49 -24.63 7.77
CA THR A 285 25.43 -23.99 8.70
C THR A 285 26.43 -23.13 7.95
N LEU A 286 26.93 -22.09 8.62
CA LEU A 286 28.10 -21.32 8.19
C LEU A 286 29.33 -22.21 8.05
#